data_AF-A0A7K3IVP4-F1
#
_entry.id   AF-A0A7K3IVP4-F1
#
_cell.length_a   1.000
_cell.length_b   1.000
_cell.length_c   1.000
_cell.angle_alpha   90.00
_cell.angle_beta   90.00
_cell.angle_gamma   90.00
#
_symmetry.space_group_name_H-M   'P 1'
#
loop_
_entity.id
_entity.type
_entity.pdbx_description
1 polymer ?
#
loop_
_entity_poly.entity_id
_entity_poly.type
_entity_poly.pdbx_seq_one_letter_code
_entity_poly.pdbx_strand_id
1 'polypeptide(L)'
;AETGSDRLHIGQGSLIYGEIDNDMVRINGDFEVNNSSTFKVYKSTGRVGIGTAPTYKLDVAGDRIRLVNGTEWIAMRTDGGTGYLDLSFGAGSLVIQGSTTNENVIINPSMNKVGIRTWTPQYELDVNGSIRAIGSVYYGGSTTSANGTAYTKPDYVFGNEYSVMKINEVEDYLHLENHLPWVTSAEKEKRENGDATDMTRMAFETLETVENLQMQIIELNKKVTELSELIKTQETEIKVLKQIHE
;
A
#
# COMPACT_ATOMS: atom_id res chain seq x y z
N ALA A 1 -21.34 64.08 8.30
CA ALA A 1 -20.97 62.67 8.13
C ALA A 1 -19.52 62.68 7.67
N GLU A 2 -18.58 62.50 8.60
CA GLU A 2 -17.16 62.49 8.25
C GLU A 2 -16.72 61.05 7.99
N THR A 3 -16.43 60.77 6.74
CA THR A 3 -15.73 59.56 6.31
C THR A 3 -14.23 59.76 6.51
N GLY A 4 -13.60 58.90 7.32
CA GLY A 4 -12.14 58.85 7.44
C GLY A 4 -11.54 58.99 8.85
N SER A 5 -12.26 58.70 9.94
CA SER A 5 -11.66 58.73 11.27
C SER A 5 -11.34 57.32 11.78
N ASP A 6 -10.10 57.07 12.20
CA ASP A 6 -9.63 55.92 13.00
C ASP A 6 -10.24 55.90 14.42
N ARG A 7 -11.52 56.24 14.56
CA ARG A 7 -12.22 56.39 15.84
C ARG A 7 -13.25 55.27 15.98
N LEU A 8 -13.34 54.72 17.20
CA LEU A 8 -14.34 53.73 17.58
C LEU A 8 -15.76 54.31 17.41
N HIS A 9 -16.54 53.75 16.49
CA HIS A 9 -17.96 54.07 16.33
C HIS A 9 -18.81 53.07 17.10
N ILE A 10 -19.53 53.54 18.12
CA ILE A 10 -20.49 52.75 18.89
C ILE A 10 -21.88 53.05 18.30
N GLY A 11 -22.50 52.06 17.66
CA GLY A 11 -23.84 52.18 17.09
C GLY A 11 -24.95 52.22 18.16
N GLN A 12 -26.18 51.89 17.77
CA GLN A 12 -27.32 51.80 18.69
C GLN A 12 -27.05 50.79 19.84
N GLY A 13 -26.92 51.30 21.07
CA GLY A 13 -26.58 50.52 22.26
C GLY A 13 -25.63 51.28 23.20
N SER A 14 -25.35 50.72 24.38
CA SER A 14 -24.32 51.23 25.30
C SER A 14 -23.11 50.30 25.26
N LEU A 15 -21.89 50.86 25.17
CA LEU A 15 -20.67 50.12 25.46
C LEU A 15 -20.63 49.85 26.97
N ILE A 16 -20.95 48.63 27.38
CA ILE A 16 -21.11 48.29 28.80
C ILE A 16 -19.74 48.25 29.52
N TYR A 17 -18.67 47.82 28.85
CA TYR A 17 -17.29 47.96 29.31
C TYR A 17 -16.35 47.74 28.12
N GLY A 18 -15.43 48.68 27.89
CA GLY A 18 -14.38 48.56 26.89
C GLY A 18 -13.15 49.27 27.43
N GLU A 19 -12.20 48.49 27.93
CA GLU A 19 -10.89 48.99 28.33
C GLU A 19 -9.94 48.71 27.18
N ILE A 20 -9.36 49.76 26.62
CA ILE A 20 -8.27 49.69 25.63
C ILE A 20 -7.00 50.01 26.42
N ASP A 21 -6.53 49.04 27.19
CA ASP A 21 -5.26 49.11 27.90
C ASP A 21 -4.49 47.81 27.62
N ASN A 22 -3.16 47.90 27.50
CA ASN A 22 -2.26 46.76 27.26
C ASN A 22 -2.56 45.95 25.98
N ASP A 23 -2.75 46.60 24.83
CA ASP A 23 -2.98 45.96 23.51
C ASP A 23 -4.20 45.02 23.44
N MET A 24 -5.15 45.13 24.38
CA MET A 24 -6.34 44.28 24.45
C MET A 24 -7.64 45.07 24.26
N VAL A 25 -8.56 44.49 23.50
CA VAL A 25 -9.98 44.91 23.44
C VAL A 25 -10.83 43.79 24.02
N ARG A 26 -11.56 44.07 25.10
CA ARG A 26 -12.48 43.11 25.72
C ARG A 26 -13.91 43.37 25.27
N ILE A 27 -14.60 42.33 24.81
CA ILE A 27 -15.98 42.41 24.32
C ILE A 27 -16.84 41.45 25.13
N ASN A 28 -17.87 41.99 25.77
CA ASN A 28 -18.86 41.22 26.53
C ASN A 28 -20.09 40.91 25.66
N GLY A 29 -19.88 40.27 24.51
CA GLY A 29 -20.89 40.06 23.48
C GLY A 29 -20.29 39.41 22.23
N ASP A 30 -21.03 39.45 21.12
CA ASP A 30 -20.53 38.96 19.84
C ASP A 30 -19.48 39.93 19.26
N PHE A 31 -18.52 39.39 18.53
CA PHE A 31 -17.52 40.18 17.80
C PHE A 31 -17.68 39.93 16.30
N GLU A 32 -17.77 41.01 15.52
CA GLU A 32 -17.91 40.98 14.06
C GLU A 32 -16.91 41.95 13.44
N VAL A 33 -16.11 41.44 12.50
CA VAL A 33 -15.19 42.25 11.69
C VAL A 33 -15.79 42.39 10.29
N ASN A 34 -16.12 43.63 9.91
CA ASN A 34 -16.86 44.01 8.69
C ASN A 34 -18.26 43.36 8.57
N ASN A 35 -19.25 44.15 8.19
CA ASN A 35 -20.68 43.75 8.04
C ASN A 35 -20.94 42.71 6.92
N SER A 36 -19.91 42.02 6.44
CA SER A 36 -19.90 41.15 5.25
C SER A 36 -19.46 39.71 5.57
N SER A 37 -19.71 39.23 6.79
CA SER A 37 -19.42 37.83 7.19
C SER A 37 -17.95 37.41 7.16
N THR A 38 -17.00 38.34 7.15
CA THR A 38 -15.58 37.98 7.00
C THR A 38 -15.02 37.23 8.21
N PHE A 39 -15.36 37.67 9.44
CA PHE A 39 -15.03 36.97 10.68
C PHE A 39 -16.05 37.31 11.77
N LYS A 40 -16.64 36.29 12.40
CA LYS A 40 -17.64 36.43 13.48
C LYS A 40 -17.35 35.48 14.63
N VAL A 41 -17.45 35.97 15.86
CA VAL A 41 -17.40 35.18 17.10
C VAL A 41 -18.69 35.39 17.86
N TYR A 42 -19.47 34.31 18.02
CA TYR A 42 -20.74 34.33 18.73
C TYR A 42 -20.54 33.90 20.18
N LYS A 43 -20.66 34.84 21.12
CA LYS A 43 -20.47 34.56 22.55
C LYS A 43 -21.52 33.58 23.08
N SER A 44 -22.77 33.76 22.66
CA SER A 44 -23.91 32.95 23.15
C SER A 44 -23.78 31.46 22.81
N THR A 45 -23.14 31.12 21.69
CA THR A 45 -22.99 29.74 21.21
C THR A 45 -21.55 29.23 21.27
N GLY A 46 -20.58 30.12 21.47
CA GLY A 46 -19.15 29.83 21.39
C GLY A 46 -18.76 29.28 20.02
N ARG A 47 -19.26 29.89 18.95
CA ARG A 47 -18.99 29.51 17.55
C ARG A 47 -18.22 30.60 16.83
N VAL A 48 -17.38 30.20 15.89
CA VAL A 48 -16.60 31.10 15.04
C VAL A 48 -16.96 30.85 13.57
N GLY A 49 -17.26 31.91 12.83
CA GLY A 49 -17.53 31.87 11.40
C GLY A 49 -16.50 32.70 10.64
N ILE A 50 -15.94 32.15 9.57
CA ILE A 50 -15.04 32.86 8.64
C ILE A 50 -15.66 32.76 7.26
N GLY A 51 -16.04 33.89 6.66
CA GLY A 51 -16.74 33.91 5.37
C GLY A 51 -18.20 33.40 5.40
N THR A 52 -18.72 32.94 6.55
CA THR A 52 -20.08 32.38 6.68
C THR A 52 -20.62 32.48 8.12
N ALA A 53 -21.94 32.33 8.28
CA ALA A 53 -22.58 32.17 9.57
C ALA A 53 -22.40 30.72 10.07
N PRO A 54 -21.84 30.48 11.27
CA PRO A 54 -21.47 29.15 11.71
C PRO A 54 -22.64 28.33 12.27
N THR A 55 -22.82 27.16 11.68
CA THR A 55 -23.65 26.05 12.13
C THR A 55 -22.91 25.11 13.10
N TYR A 56 -21.58 24.98 12.95
CA TYR A 56 -20.70 24.23 13.86
C TYR A 56 -19.82 25.15 14.72
N LYS A 57 -18.93 24.57 15.53
CA LYS A 57 -18.02 25.33 16.39
C LYS A 57 -17.08 26.24 15.60
N LEU A 58 -16.65 25.80 14.43
CA LEU A 58 -15.93 26.60 13.45
C LEU A 58 -16.46 26.24 12.06
N ASP A 59 -17.03 27.23 11.36
CA ASP A 59 -17.32 27.11 9.94
C ASP A 59 -16.49 28.13 9.16
N VAL A 60 -15.86 27.65 8.09
CA VAL A 60 -15.09 28.48 7.16
C VAL A 60 -15.69 28.28 5.78
N ALA A 61 -16.21 29.36 5.18
CA ALA A 61 -16.58 29.38 3.78
C ALA A 61 -15.44 29.99 2.96
N GLY A 62 -14.97 29.22 1.98
CA GLY A 62 -13.81 29.52 1.16
C GLY A 62 -13.32 28.26 0.46
N ASP A 63 -12.19 28.37 -0.22
CA ASP A 63 -11.55 27.28 -0.94
C ASP A 63 -10.52 26.51 -0.10
N ARG A 64 -9.94 27.13 0.94
CA ARG A 64 -8.79 26.58 1.64
C ARG A 64 -8.65 27.02 3.10
N ILE A 65 -8.25 26.09 3.97
CA ILE A 65 -7.71 26.36 5.30
C ILE A 65 -6.26 25.86 5.32
N ARG A 66 -5.29 26.69 5.68
CA ARG A 66 -3.85 26.40 5.53
C ARG A 66 -3.01 26.84 6.72
N LEU A 67 -2.02 26.02 7.07
CA LEU A 67 -0.89 26.37 7.93
C LEU A 67 0.36 26.56 7.07
N VAL A 68 1.15 27.61 7.33
CA VAL A 68 2.34 27.97 6.53
C VAL A 68 3.50 28.34 7.44
N ASN A 69 4.68 27.81 7.16
CA ASN A 69 5.94 28.25 7.71
C ASN A 69 7.01 28.26 6.60
N GLY A 70 7.32 29.44 6.06
CA GLY A 70 8.21 29.56 4.90
C GLY A 70 7.70 28.78 3.69
N THR A 71 8.48 27.80 3.22
CA THR A 71 8.10 26.91 2.10
C THR A 71 7.26 25.72 2.52
N GLU A 72 7.22 25.40 3.82
CA GLU A 72 6.46 24.28 4.38
C GLU A 72 5.01 24.68 4.62
N TRP A 73 4.09 23.83 4.20
CA TRP A 73 2.67 24.06 4.45
C TRP A 73 1.83 22.80 4.35
N ILE A 74 0.67 22.85 5.02
CA ILE A 74 -0.41 21.87 4.89
C ILE A 74 -1.73 22.62 4.78
N ALA A 75 -2.62 22.12 3.92
CA ALA A 75 -3.93 22.70 3.68
C ALA A 75 -5.01 21.64 3.46
N MET A 76 -6.19 21.89 4.02
CA MET A 76 -7.44 21.30 3.56
C MET A 76 -8.01 22.20 2.47
N ARG A 77 -8.31 21.67 1.28
CA ARG A 77 -8.72 22.51 0.15
C ARG A 77 -9.77 21.85 -0.74
N THR A 78 -10.57 22.68 -1.42
CA THR A 78 -11.56 22.27 -2.43
C THR A 78 -11.21 22.79 -3.83
N ASP A 79 -10.12 23.55 -3.96
CA ASP A 79 -9.58 24.08 -5.22
C ASP A 79 -8.47 23.19 -5.83
N GLY A 80 -8.33 21.94 -5.36
CA GLY A 80 -7.37 20.93 -5.84
C GLY A 80 -7.73 20.28 -7.18
N GLY A 81 -9.02 20.25 -7.47
CA GLY A 81 -9.61 19.61 -8.65
C GLY A 81 -11.13 19.60 -8.50
N THR A 82 -11.84 19.01 -9.47
CA THR A 82 -13.30 18.94 -9.39
C THR A 82 -13.76 17.70 -8.62
N GLY A 83 -14.59 17.89 -7.59
CA GLY A 83 -15.40 16.81 -6.99
C GLY A 83 -14.84 16.13 -5.75
N TYR A 84 -13.77 16.64 -5.14
CA TYR A 84 -13.24 16.11 -3.88
C TYR A 84 -12.62 17.19 -2.99
N LEU A 85 -12.62 16.91 -1.69
CA LEU A 85 -11.81 17.58 -0.67
C LEU A 85 -10.50 16.81 -0.56
N ASP A 86 -9.35 17.49 -0.64
CA ASP A 86 -8.05 16.87 -0.41
C ASP A 86 -7.24 17.55 0.71
N LEU A 87 -6.21 16.83 1.14
CA LEU A 87 -5.13 17.33 1.97
C LEU A 87 -3.93 17.56 1.06
N SER A 88 -3.58 18.82 0.88
CA SER A 88 -2.44 19.22 0.06
C SER A 88 -1.37 19.81 0.96
N PHE A 89 -0.12 19.46 0.69
CA PHE A 89 1.02 19.90 1.47
C PHE A 89 2.20 20.12 0.54
N GLY A 90 3.11 21.00 0.94
CA GLY A 90 4.27 21.33 0.14
C GLY A 90 5.50 21.56 0.99
N ALA A 91 6.65 21.33 0.34
CA ALA A 91 7.97 21.12 0.94
C ALA A 91 8.03 19.91 1.88
N GLY A 92 8.94 18.98 1.58
CA GLY A 92 9.20 17.79 2.40
C GLY A 92 8.13 16.70 2.32
N SER A 93 8.04 15.90 3.39
CA SER A 93 7.09 14.80 3.54
C SER A 93 5.93 15.20 4.45
N LEU A 94 4.73 14.66 4.20
CA LEU A 94 3.69 14.66 5.22
C LEU A 94 4.00 13.56 6.22
N VAL A 95 4.08 13.91 7.50
CA VAL A 95 4.38 12.96 8.57
C VAL A 95 3.25 12.94 9.57
N ILE A 96 2.69 11.76 9.80
CA ILE A 96 1.87 11.48 10.98
C ILE A 96 2.83 10.88 12.00
N GLN A 97 3.10 11.60 13.08
CA GLN A 97 4.11 11.22 14.06
C GLN A 97 3.48 11.05 15.44
N GLY A 98 3.71 9.89 16.05
CA GLY A 98 3.47 9.66 17.48
C GLY A 98 4.50 10.36 18.36
N SER A 99 4.27 10.38 19.67
CA SER A 99 5.15 11.07 20.63
C SER A 99 6.46 10.32 20.92
N THR A 100 6.61 9.08 20.42
CA THR A 100 7.81 8.28 20.61
C THR A 100 8.54 7.99 19.29
N THR A 101 9.75 7.44 19.40
CA THR A 101 10.55 7.04 18.23
C THR A 101 9.88 5.89 17.47
N ASN A 102 9.89 5.96 16.13
CA ASN A 102 9.35 4.93 15.23
C ASN A 102 7.82 4.77 15.23
N GLU A 103 7.08 5.83 15.58
CA GLU A 103 5.63 5.93 15.42
C GLU A 103 5.25 6.85 14.26
N ASN A 104 5.97 6.75 13.15
CA ASN A 104 5.74 7.59 11.99
C ASN A 104 5.05 6.84 10.84
N VAL A 105 4.10 7.52 10.21
CA VAL A 105 3.70 7.26 8.82
C VAL A 105 4.15 8.46 8.01
N ILE A 106 4.98 8.22 7.01
CA ILE A 106 5.52 9.23 6.12
C ILE A 106 4.91 9.01 4.74
N ILE A 107 4.37 10.10 4.18
CA ILE A 107 3.97 10.18 2.78
C ILE A 107 4.92 11.19 2.13
N ASN A 108 5.83 10.69 1.30
CA ASN A 108 6.78 11.53 0.61
C ASN A 108 6.40 11.64 -0.89
N PRO A 109 5.70 12.71 -1.29
CA PRO A 109 5.30 12.88 -2.69
C PRO A 109 6.49 13.11 -3.62
N SER A 110 7.64 13.59 -3.12
CA SER A 110 8.84 13.77 -3.95
C SER A 110 9.51 12.44 -4.33
N MET A 111 9.26 11.39 -3.55
CA MET A 111 9.79 10.04 -3.81
C MET A 111 8.72 9.06 -4.30
N ASN A 112 7.43 9.44 -4.26
CA ASN A 112 6.29 8.53 -4.48
C ASN A 112 6.30 7.32 -3.53
N LYS A 113 6.67 7.53 -2.25
CA LYS A 113 6.78 6.44 -1.27
C LYS A 113 5.97 6.71 -0.01
N VAL A 114 5.49 5.62 0.59
CA VAL A 114 4.88 5.54 1.90
C VAL A 114 5.77 4.70 2.81
N GLY A 115 6.18 5.25 3.95
CA GLY A 115 6.92 4.54 4.98
C GLY A 115 6.09 4.40 6.25
N ILE A 116 5.99 3.18 6.80
CA ILE A 116 5.39 2.91 8.10
C ILE A 116 6.51 2.47 9.04
N ARG A 117 6.77 3.26 10.08
CA ARG A 117 7.88 3.09 11.04
C ARG A 117 9.29 3.10 10.41
N THR A 118 9.42 3.73 9.24
CA THR A 118 10.68 3.93 8.53
C THR A 118 10.71 5.32 7.90
N TRP A 119 11.85 6.02 7.98
CA TRP A 119 12.05 7.34 7.37
C TRP A 119 12.65 7.27 5.97
N THR A 120 13.21 6.12 5.62
CA THR A 120 13.96 5.90 4.39
C THR A 120 13.37 4.70 3.65
N PRO A 121 12.10 4.80 3.19
CA PRO A 121 11.44 3.70 2.50
C PRO A 121 12.24 3.30 1.26
N GLN A 122 12.63 2.02 1.18
CA GLN A 122 13.35 1.48 0.02
C GLN A 122 12.38 1.11 -1.11
N TYR A 123 11.18 0.65 -0.77
CA TYR A 123 10.09 0.34 -1.69
C TYR A 123 8.97 1.39 -1.65
N GLU A 124 8.07 1.38 -2.64
CA GLU A 124 6.93 2.32 -2.72
C GLU A 124 6.05 2.28 -1.46
N LEU A 125 5.87 1.08 -0.89
CA LEU A 125 5.35 0.88 0.45
C LEU A 125 6.39 0.09 1.25
N ASP A 126 6.94 0.71 2.29
CA ASP A 126 7.92 0.07 3.17
C ASP A 126 7.40 0.08 4.61
N VAL A 127 7.35 -1.11 5.22
CA VAL A 127 6.79 -1.32 6.55
C VAL A 127 7.84 -1.96 7.43
N ASN A 128 8.38 -1.18 8.37
CA ASN A 128 9.25 -1.71 9.42
C ASN A 128 8.38 -2.33 10.53
N GLY A 129 7.89 -3.53 10.28
CA GLY A 129 6.98 -4.27 11.15
C GLY A 129 6.22 -5.37 10.41
N SER A 130 5.20 -5.93 11.06
CA SER A 130 4.37 -6.98 10.45
C SER A 130 3.20 -6.39 9.67
N ILE A 131 2.88 -6.99 8.52
CA ILE A 131 1.66 -6.72 7.76
C ILE A 131 0.65 -7.85 8.05
N ARG A 132 -0.58 -7.50 8.41
CA ARG A 132 -1.68 -8.45 8.62
C ARG A 132 -2.87 -8.07 7.74
N ALA A 133 -3.27 -8.99 6.86
CA ALA A 133 -4.52 -8.91 6.11
C ALA A 133 -5.49 -9.98 6.63
N ILE A 134 -6.78 -9.62 6.78
CA ILE A 134 -7.85 -10.58 7.13
C ILE A 134 -8.50 -11.16 5.87
N GLY A 135 -8.56 -10.35 4.80
CA GLY A 135 -9.03 -10.77 3.49
C GLY A 135 -7.89 -11.25 2.59
N SER A 136 -8.21 -11.36 1.30
CA SER A 136 -7.24 -11.74 0.26
C SER A 136 -6.27 -10.60 -0.06
N VAL A 137 -5.02 -10.95 -0.34
CA VAL A 137 -4.04 -10.05 -0.97
C VAL A 137 -4.04 -10.34 -2.47
N TYR A 138 -4.48 -9.39 -3.26
CA TYR A 138 -4.44 -9.47 -4.72
C TYR A 138 -3.16 -8.82 -5.22
N TYR A 139 -2.46 -9.49 -6.13
CA TYR A 139 -1.31 -8.94 -6.84
C TYR A 139 -1.60 -8.94 -8.34
N GLY A 140 -1.01 -7.99 -9.06
CA GLY A 140 -1.18 -7.87 -10.51
C GLY A 140 -2.53 -7.29 -10.95
N GLY A 141 -2.80 -7.42 -12.25
CA GLY A 141 -3.93 -6.79 -12.92
C GLY A 141 -3.56 -5.41 -13.46
N SER A 142 -3.67 -5.23 -14.78
CA SER A 142 -3.67 -3.90 -15.37
C SER A 142 -5.10 -3.49 -15.67
N THR A 143 -5.46 -2.27 -15.28
CA THR A 143 -6.76 -1.67 -15.63
C THR A 143 -6.90 -1.36 -17.12
N THR A 144 -5.80 -1.50 -17.90
CA THR A 144 -5.71 -1.12 -19.31
C THR A 144 -5.07 -2.17 -20.22
N SER A 145 -4.55 -3.28 -19.68
CA SER A 145 -3.85 -4.31 -20.46
C SER A 145 -4.20 -5.73 -19.99
N ALA A 146 -4.61 -6.57 -20.94
CA ALA A 146 -4.96 -7.97 -20.69
C ALA A 146 -3.75 -8.85 -20.27
N ASN A 147 -2.51 -8.37 -20.49
CA ASN A 147 -1.27 -9.11 -20.22
C ASN A 147 -0.43 -8.47 -19.09
N GLY A 148 -1.07 -7.79 -18.13
CA GLY A 148 -0.44 -6.86 -17.21
C GLY A 148 0.23 -7.43 -15.95
N THR A 149 0.65 -8.71 -15.93
CA THR A 149 1.31 -9.30 -14.75
C THR A 149 2.72 -9.75 -15.07
N ALA A 150 3.67 -9.44 -14.17
CA ALA A 150 5.06 -9.88 -14.29
C ALA A 150 5.22 -11.41 -14.22
N TYR A 151 4.25 -12.08 -13.59
CA TYR A 151 4.23 -13.53 -13.39
C TYR A 151 2.91 -14.13 -13.89
N THR A 152 3.00 -15.33 -14.44
CA THR A 152 1.88 -16.10 -15.01
C THR A 152 1.78 -17.44 -14.31
N LYS A 153 0.56 -17.93 -14.08
CA LYS A 153 0.34 -19.24 -13.48
C LYS A 153 0.95 -20.34 -14.38
N PRO A 154 1.71 -21.30 -13.84
CA PRO A 154 2.52 -22.21 -14.63
C PRO A 154 1.74 -23.36 -15.31
N ASP A 155 0.46 -23.18 -15.62
CA ASP A 155 -0.38 -24.18 -16.28
C ASP A 155 0.20 -24.68 -17.63
N TYR A 156 1.15 -23.92 -18.21
CA TYR A 156 1.92 -24.32 -19.38
C TYR A 156 2.77 -25.58 -19.17
N VAL A 157 3.11 -25.95 -17.92
CA VAL A 157 3.85 -27.18 -17.58
C VAL A 157 3.10 -28.44 -18.02
N PHE A 158 1.77 -28.37 -18.14
CA PHE A 158 0.94 -29.46 -18.64
C PHE A 158 0.70 -29.41 -20.16
N GLY A 159 1.31 -28.46 -20.87
CA GLY A 159 1.19 -28.31 -22.30
C GLY A 159 1.94 -29.41 -23.07
N ASN A 160 1.43 -29.78 -24.25
CA ASN A 160 2.06 -30.80 -25.11
C ASN A 160 3.48 -30.41 -25.58
N GLU A 161 3.79 -29.11 -25.61
CA GLU A 161 5.10 -28.58 -26.01
C GLU A 161 6.08 -28.45 -24.82
N TYR A 162 5.64 -28.68 -23.58
CA TYR A 162 6.49 -28.58 -22.40
C TYR A 162 7.35 -29.84 -22.25
N SER A 163 8.68 -29.67 -22.29
CA SER A 163 9.63 -30.75 -22.04
C SER A 163 9.91 -30.86 -20.54
N VAL A 164 9.24 -31.80 -19.88
CA VAL A 164 9.49 -32.12 -18.47
C VAL A 164 10.93 -32.58 -18.28
N MET A 165 11.65 -31.95 -17.36
CA MET A 165 13.00 -32.36 -16.98
C MET A 165 12.97 -33.70 -16.25
N LYS A 166 13.81 -34.64 -16.66
CA LYS A 166 13.87 -35.98 -16.04
C LYS A 166 14.53 -35.90 -14.66
N ILE A 167 14.23 -36.88 -13.81
CA ILE A 167 14.73 -36.91 -12.43
C ILE A 167 16.27 -36.89 -12.36
N ASN A 168 16.95 -37.61 -13.26
CA ASN A 168 18.41 -37.61 -13.33
C ASN A 168 18.98 -36.25 -13.76
N GLU A 169 18.30 -35.53 -14.66
CA GLU A 169 18.71 -34.18 -15.07
C GLU A 169 18.52 -33.17 -13.93
N VAL A 170 17.45 -33.33 -13.13
CA VAL A 170 17.26 -32.53 -11.91
C VAL A 170 18.34 -32.84 -10.87
N GLU A 171 18.72 -34.10 -10.70
CA GLU A 171 19.80 -34.52 -9.78
C GLU A 171 21.15 -33.90 -10.18
N ASP A 172 21.50 -33.97 -11.47
CA ASP A 172 22.71 -33.35 -12.00
C ASP A 172 22.70 -31.83 -11.77
N TYR A 173 21.55 -31.18 -11.99
CA TYR A 173 21.39 -29.75 -11.73
C TYR A 173 21.54 -29.41 -10.24
N LEU A 174 20.96 -30.22 -9.35
CA LEU A 174 21.07 -30.01 -7.90
C LEU A 174 22.52 -30.12 -7.42
N HIS A 175 23.29 -31.06 -7.96
CA HIS A 175 24.72 -31.19 -7.65
C HIS A 175 25.55 -30.00 -8.14
N LEU A 176 25.16 -29.38 -9.26
CA LEU A 176 25.85 -28.24 -9.84
C LEU A 176 25.47 -26.92 -9.15
N GLU A 177 24.18 -26.66 -8.99
CA GLU A 177 23.63 -25.34 -8.64
C GLU A 177 23.14 -25.24 -7.18
N ASN A 178 22.97 -26.37 -6.47
CA ASN A 178 22.47 -26.45 -5.09
C ASN A 178 21.07 -25.82 -4.85
N HIS A 179 20.28 -25.65 -5.92
CA HIS A 179 18.87 -25.28 -5.86
C HIS A 179 18.11 -25.94 -7.00
N LEU A 180 16.78 -25.89 -6.95
CA LEU A 180 15.94 -26.46 -8.00
C LEU A 180 16.02 -25.63 -9.30
N PRO A 181 15.90 -26.26 -10.48
CA PRO A 181 15.96 -25.56 -11.78
C PRO A 181 14.94 -24.43 -11.93
N TRP A 182 13.78 -24.57 -11.28
CA TRP A 182 12.64 -23.64 -11.40
C TRP A 182 12.58 -22.60 -10.27
N VAL A 183 13.58 -22.57 -9.38
CA VAL A 183 13.62 -21.66 -8.24
C VAL A 183 14.85 -20.75 -8.37
N THR A 184 14.65 -19.45 -8.19
CA THR A 184 15.75 -18.49 -8.18
C THR A 184 16.68 -18.77 -7.00
N SER A 185 18.00 -18.80 -7.26
CA SER A 185 19.00 -19.05 -6.24
C SER A 185 19.00 -17.96 -5.15
N ALA A 186 19.33 -18.35 -3.92
CA ALA A 186 19.45 -17.40 -2.81
C ALA A 186 20.47 -16.28 -3.08
N GLU A 187 21.55 -16.59 -3.80
CA GLU A 187 22.55 -15.59 -4.19
C GLU A 187 22.00 -14.59 -5.21
N LYS A 188 21.26 -15.07 -6.21
CA LYS A 188 20.63 -14.20 -7.21
C LYS A 188 19.59 -13.30 -6.53
N GLU A 189 18.78 -13.87 -5.63
CA GLU A 189 17.77 -13.11 -4.88
C GLU A 189 18.42 -11.99 -4.07
N LYS A 190 19.48 -12.31 -3.30
CA LYS A 190 20.18 -11.31 -2.50
C LYS A 190 20.84 -10.22 -3.33
N ARG A 191 21.37 -10.58 -4.51
CA ARG A 191 21.99 -9.63 -5.43
C ARG A 191 20.99 -8.67 -6.04
N GLU A 192 19.80 -9.14 -6.39
CA GLU A 192 18.76 -8.34 -7.05
C GLU A 192 17.92 -7.52 -6.06
N ASN A 193 17.63 -8.09 -4.88
CA ASN A 193 16.68 -7.51 -3.92
C ASN A 193 17.32 -7.09 -2.57
N GLY A 194 18.63 -7.27 -2.41
CA GLY A 194 19.30 -7.02 -1.13
C GLY A 194 18.86 -8.03 -0.07
N ASP A 195 18.51 -7.57 1.12
CA ASP A 195 18.01 -8.44 2.20
C ASP A 195 16.49 -8.68 2.12
N ALA A 196 15.80 -8.12 1.11
CA ALA A 196 14.38 -8.35 0.87
C ALA A 196 14.15 -9.62 0.04
N THR A 197 12.97 -10.20 0.18
CA THR A 197 12.55 -11.39 -0.57
C THR A 197 11.27 -11.10 -1.36
N ASP A 198 11.29 -11.38 -2.65
CA ASP A 198 10.12 -11.30 -3.52
C ASP A 198 9.19 -12.50 -3.27
N MET A 199 8.23 -12.29 -2.36
CA MET A 199 7.21 -13.30 -2.05
C MET A 199 6.29 -13.63 -3.23
N THR A 200 6.08 -12.68 -4.16
CA THR A 200 5.24 -12.93 -5.33
C THR A 200 5.95 -13.91 -6.25
N ARG A 201 7.19 -13.62 -6.64
CA ARG A 201 8.01 -14.53 -7.45
C ARG A 201 8.12 -15.91 -6.82
N MET A 202 8.46 -15.96 -5.53
CA MET A 202 8.61 -17.21 -4.79
C MET A 202 7.33 -18.06 -4.82
N ALA A 203 6.15 -17.45 -4.69
CA ALA A 203 4.88 -18.19 -4.76
C ALA A 203 4.66 -18.85 -6.13
N PHE A 204 5.02 -18.18 -7.23
CA PHE A 204 4.90 -18.74 -8.57
C PHE A 204 5.95 -19.81 -8.88
N GLU A 205 7.21 -19.58 -8.54
CA GLU A 205 8.27 -20.58 -8.69
C GLU A 205 7.97 -21.84 -7.88
N THR A 206 7.38 -21.68 -6.69
CA THR A 206 6.93 -22.80 -5.87
C THR A 206 5.81 -23.57 -6.57
N LEU A 207 4.85 -22.87 -7.18
CA LEU A 207 3.77 -23.50 -7.93
C LEU A 207 4.31 -24.25 -9.17
N GLU A 208 5.24 -23.65 -9.91
CA GLU A 208 5.88 -24.29 -11.07
C GLU A 208 6.65 -25.53 -10.65
N THR A 209 7.35 -25.46 -9.52
CA THR A 209 8.05 -26.61 -8.94
C THR A 209 7.07 -27.73 -8.59
N VAL A 210 5.94 -27.41 -7.94
CA VAL A 210 4.92 -28.41 -7.58
C VAL A 210 4.31 -29.06 -8.82
N GLU A 211 4.01 -28.29 -9.86
CA GLU A 211 3.45 -28.82 -11.11
C GLU A 211 4.46 -29.72 -11.86
N ASN A 212 5.75 -29.34 -11.88
CA ASN A 212 6.82 -30.18 -12.41
C ASN A 212 7.01 -31.48 -11.63
N LEU A 213 7.01 -31.41 -10.29
CA LEU A 213 7.07 -32.60 -9.44
C LEU A 213 5.87 -33.53 -9.71
N GLN A 214 4.68 -32.98 -9.91
CA GLN A 214 3.50 -33.77 -10.27
C GLN A 214 3.67 -34.49 -11.62
N MET A 215 4.27 -33.84 -12.62
CA MET A 215 4.59 -34.47 -13.92
C MET A 215 5.59 -35.62 -13.76
N GLN A 216 6.64 -35.44 -12.97
CA GLN A 216 7.62 -36.50 -12.68
C GLN A 216 6.99 -37.68 -11.93
N ILE A 217 6.08 -37.41 -10.98
CA ILE A 217 5.33 -38.46 -10.26
C ILE A 217 4.45 -39.26 -11.22
N ILE A 218 3.78 -38.60 -12.16
CA ILE A 218 2.96 -39.28 -13.18
C ILE A 218 3.85 -40.18 -14.05
N GLU A 219 5.02 -39.70 -14.47
CA GLU A 219 5.98 -40.51 -15.25
C GLU A 219 6.48 -41.72 -14.46
N LEU A 220 6.85 -41.52 -13.18
CA LEU A 220 7.24 -42.61 -12.29
C LEU A 220 6.14 -43.65 -12.14
N ASN A 221 4.88 -43.22 -11.95
CA ASN A 221 3.75 -44.15 -11.78
C ASN A 221 3.49 -44.99 -13.04
N LYS A 222 3.69 -44.41 -14.24
CA LYS A 222 3.65 -45.17 -15.50
C LYS A 222 4.72 -46.26 -15.53
N LYS A 223 5.97 -45.91 -15.20
CA LYS A 223 7.08 -46.88 -15.13
C LYS A 223 6.82 -47.97 -14.10
N VAL A 224 6.27 -47.63 -12.93
CA VAL A 224 5.91 -48.62 -11.90
C VAL A 224 4.83 -49.58 -12.40
N THR A 225 3.83 -49.06 -13.12
CA THR A 225 2.76 -49.89 -13.69
C THR A 225 3.32 -50.83 -14.75
N GLU A 226 4.13 -50.33 -15.68
CA GLU A 226 4.80 -51.11 -16.72
C GLU A 226 5.70 -52.21 -16.12
N LEU A 227 6.49 -51.87 -15.10
CA LEU A 227 7.32 -52.84 -14.38
C LEU A 227 6.46 -53.91 -13.68
N SER A 228 5.31 -53.53 -13.10
CA SER A 228 4.39 -54.47 -12.46
C SER A 228 3.73 -55.43 -13.45
N GLU A 229 3.41 -54.96 -14.65
CA GLU A 229 2.89 -55.80 -15.74
C GLU A 229 3.95 -56.75 -16.26
N LEU A 230 5.19 -56.27 -16.43
CA LEU A 230 6.33 -57.10 -16.84
C LEU A 230 6.58 -58.23 -15.82
N ILE A 231 6.53 -57.92 -14.52
CA ILE A 231 6.67 -58.91 -13.45
C ILE A 231 5.57 -59.98 -13.55
N LYS A 232 4.31 -59.59 -13.72
CA LYS A 232 3.19 -60.54 -13.89
C LYS A 232 3.40 -61.46 -15.08
N THR A 233 3.83 -60.91 -16.23
CA THR A 233 4.13 -61.71 -17.43
C THR A 233 5.25 -62.71 -17.16
N GLN A 234 6.35 -62.27 -16.55
CA GLN A 234 7.47 -63.15 -16.20
C GLN A 234 7.06 -64.25 -15.22
N GLU A 235 6.23 -63.95 -14.23
CA GLU A 235 5.69 -64.95 -13.29
C GLU A 235 4.85 -66.02 -14.02
N THR A 236 4.04 -65.62 -15.00
CA THR A 236 3.27 -66.57 -15.81
C THR A 236 4.16 -67.45 -16.68
N GLU A 237 5.19 -66.90 -17.31
CA GLU A 237 6.15 -67.67 -18.12
C GLU A 237 6.94 -68.68 -17.26
N ILE A 238 7.42 -68.27 -16.09
CA ILE A 238 8.11 -69.15 -15.14
C ILE A 238 7.20 -70.31 -14.71
N LYS A 239 5.90 -70.04 -14.52
CA LYS A 239 4.93 -71.08 -14.14
C LYS A 239 4.73 -72.11 -15.25
N VAL A 240 4.63 -71.66 -16.50
CA VAL A 240 4.52 -72.54 -17.67
C VAL A 240 5.79 -73.38 -17.84
N LEU A 241 6.98 -72.77 -17.72
CA LEU A 241 8.25 -73.48 -17.84
C LEU A 241 8.43 -74.56 -16.76
N LYS A 242 8.01 -74.29 -15.52
CA LYS A 242 8.01 -75.30 -14.44
C LYS A 242 7.11 -76.49 -14.75
N GLN A 243 5.93 -76.27 -15.33
CA GLN A 243 5.02 -77.34 -15.73
C GLN A 243 5.54 -78.19 -16.90
N ILE A 244 6.45 -77.66 -17.70
CA ILE A 244 7.09 -78.41 -18.80
C ILE A 244 8.28 -79.26 -18.29
N HIS A 245 8.82 -78.95 -17.11
CA HIS A 245 9.98 -79.62 -16.52
C HIS A 245 9.65 -80.64 -15.41
N GLU A 246 8.37 -80.77 -15.04
CA GLU A 246 7.81 -81.88 -14.24
C GLU A 246 7.26 -82.98 -15.16
#